data_AF-A0AAV4J7W8-F1
#
_entry.id   AF-A0AAV4J7W8-F1
#
_cell.length_a   1.000
_cell.length_b   1.000
_cell.length_c   1.000
_cell.angle_alpha   90.00
_cell.angle_beta   90.00
_cell.angle_gamma   90.00
#
_symmetry.space_group_name_H-M   'P 1'
#
loop_
_entity.id
_entity.type
_entity.pdbx_description
1 polymer ?
#
loop_
_entity_poly.entity_id
_entity_poly.type
_entity_poly.pdbx_seq_one_letter_code
_entity_poly.pdbx_strand_id
1 'polypeptide(L)'
;MAFSDRRMVELTLQFQSFRRGPSIYKHNTSLLTNPDYVKMINDFLEQCDQLYTELDPHTKWEMIKIDTSEKEANNSANTCLNKRKNRREELSAELDELDRMLPSDPNNLETHQKYQWKKGSRNYIYSRNARVST
;
A
#
# COMPACT_ATOMS: atom_id res chain seq x y z
N MET A 1 -39.21 20.40 26.26
CA MET A 1 -38.79 18.99 26.20
C MET A 1 -39.14 18.47 24.81
N ALA A 2 -38.16 18.17 23.97
CA ALA A 2 -38.41 17.67 22.62
C ALA A 2 -38.25 16.14 22.61
N PHE A 3 -39.35 15.42 22.34
CA PHE A 3 -39.30 13.98 22.11
C PHE A 3 -38.91 13.73 20.65
N SER A 4 -37.80 13.04 20.44
CA SER A 4 -37.37 12.60 19.11
C SER A 4 -38.26 11.42 18.66
N ASP A 5 -39.03 11.61 17.58
CA ASP A 5 -39.93 10.60 16.97
C ASP A 5 -39.19 9.56 16.10
N ARG A 6 -37.87 9.46 16.25
CA ARG A 6 -37.04 8.52 15.49
C ARG A 6 -37.09 7.16 16.16
N ARG A 7 -37.95 6.26 15.67
CA ARG A 7 -37.92 4.85 16.06
C ARG A 7 -36.62 4.21 15.55
N MET A 8 -35.84 3.65 16.47
CA MET A 8 -34.68 2.85 16.13
C MET A 8 -35.16 1.57 15.44
N VAL A 9 -34.75 1.36 14.20
CA VAL A 9 -35.03 0.13 13.45
C VAL A 9 -33.73 -0.64 13.35
N GLU A 10 -33.68 -1.82 13.97
CA GLU A 10 -32.57 -2.75 13.85
C GLU A 10 -32.85 -3.73 12.70
N LEU A 11 -31.91 -3.85 11.77
CA LEU A 11 -31.99 -4.77 10.64
C LEU A 11 -30.86 -5.79 10.75
N THR A 12 -31.21 -7.07 10.86
CA THR A 12 -30.27 -8.19 10.74
C THR A 12 -30.44 -8.83 9.38
N LEU A 13 -29.41 -8.76 8.53
CA LEU A 13 -29.42 -9.34 7.19
C LEU A 13 -28.45 -10.52 7.15
N GLN A 14 -28.96 -11.71 6.83
CA GLN A 14 -28.15 -12.88 6.54
C GLN A 14 -27.93 -12.99 5.02
N PHE A 15 -26.69 -12.83 4.60
CA PHE A 15 -26.29 -12.97 3.20
C PHE A 15 -25.64 -14.33 2.96
N GLN A 16 -26.02 -15.03 1.90
CA GLN A 16 -25.21 -16.13 1.35
C GLN A 16 -23.90 -15.57 0.78
N SER A 17 -22.85 -16.40 0.75
CA SER A 17 -21.55 -16.02 0.22
C SER A 17 -21.64 -15.64 -1.26
N PHE A 18 -21.67 -14.34 -1.57
CA PHE A 18 -21.61 -13.87 -2.95
C PHE A 18 -20.21 -14.09 -3.53
N ARG A 19 -20.12 -14.71 -4.72
CA ARG A 19 -18.91 -14.57 -5.56
C ARG A 19 -18.79 -13.09 -5.93
N ARG A 20 -17.92 -12.36 -5.24
CA ARG A 20 -17.64 -10.94 -5.52
C ARG A 20 -17.18 -10.80 -6.98
N GLY A 21 -18.04 -10.22 -7.83
CA GLY A 21 -17.61 -9.68 -9.11
C GLY A 21 -16.68 -8.47 -8.92
N PRO A 22 -16.02 -7.98 -9.98
CA PRO A 22 -15.24 -6.74 -9.91
C PRO A 22 -16.18 -5.56 -9.61
N SER A 23 -16.26 -5.15 -8.34
CA SER A 23 -17.01 -3.95 -7.97
C SER A 23 -16.26 -2.72 -8.47
N ILE A 24 -17.01 -1.79 -9.08
CA ILE A 24 -16.48 -0.50 -9.59
C ILE A 24 -15.93 0.35 -8.44
N TYR A 25 -16.46 0.16 -7.23
CA TYR A 25 -15.97 0.73 -5.99
C TYR A 25 -15.57 -0.41 -5.06
N LYS A 26 -14.28 -0.75 -5.04
CA LYS A 26 -13.71 -1.64 -4.02
C LYS A 26 -12.92 -0.75 -3.08
N HIS A 27 -13.55 -0.35 -1.96
CA HIS A 27 -12.81 0.33 -0.91
C HIS A 27 -11.73 -0.63 -0.44
N ASN A 28 -10.46 -0.24 -0.60
CA ASN A 28 -9.34 -1.14 -0.35
C ASN A 28 -9.09 -1.23 1.16
N THR A 29 -9.91 -2.02 1.85
CA THR A 29 -9.81 -2.21 3.31
C THR A 29 -8.62 -3.07 3.73
N SER A 30 -7.81 -3.57 2.79
CA SER A 30 -6.62 -4.36 3.13
C SER A 30 -5.63 -3.57 3.98
N LEU A 31 -5.54 -2.25 3.79
CA LEU A 31 -4.68 -1.39 4.61
C LEU A 31 -5.12 -1.33 6.08
N LEU A 32 -6.42 -1.49 6.36
CA LEU A 32 -6.95 -1.52 7.73
C LEU A 32 -6.57 -2.79 8.50
N THR A 33 -6.03 -3.81 7.81
CA THR A 33 -5.49 -5.01 8.47
C THR A 33 -4.02 -4.86 8.86
N ASN A 34 -3.34 -3.82 8.39
CA ASN A 34 -1.95 -3.54 8.76
C ASN A 34 -1.93 -2.71 10.05
N PRO A 35 -1.45 -3.25 11.18
CA PRO A 35 -1.43 -2.53 12.45
C PRO A 35 -0.55 -1.27 12.41
N ASP A 36 0.55 -1.28 11.63
CA ASP A 36 1.44 -0.12 11.50
C ASP A 36 0.74 1.02 10.76
N TYR A 37 -0.06 0.67 9.73
CA TYR A 37 -0.85 1.66 9.00
C TYR A 37 -1.91 2.29 9.91
N VAL A 38 -2.66 1.46 10.64
CA VAL A 38 -3.71 1.92 11.54
C VAL A 38 -3.13 2.81 12.63
N LYS A 39 -2.00 2.40 13.22
CA LYS A 39 -1.31 3.22 14.22
C LYS A 39 -0.86 4.57 13.64
N MET A 40 -0.23 4.57 12.46
CA MET A 40 0.23 5.80 11.81
C MET A 40 -0.91 6.79 11.54
N ILE A 41 -2.08 6.29 11.09
CA ILE A 41 -3.25 7.14 10.86
C ILE A 41 -3.84 7.64 12.19
N ASN A 42 -3.95 6.80 13.21
CA ASN A 42 -4.46 7.23 14.52
C ASN A 42 -3.57 8.30 15.16
N ASP A 43 -2.25 8.07 15.18
CA ASP A 43 -1.27 9.04 15.69
C ASP A 43 -1.34 10.36 14.91
N PHE A 44 -1.62 10.31 13.61
CA PHE A 44 -1.80 11.50 12.77
C PHE A 44 -3.10 12.24 13.06
N LEU A 45 -4.21 11.52 13.26
CA LEU A 45 -5.50 12.12 13.60
C LEU A 45 -5.44 12.82 14.96
N GLU A 46 -4.75 12.27 15.95
CA GLU A 46 -4.50 12.94 17.24
C GLU A 46 -3.72 14.24 17.07
N GLN A 47 -2.72 14.26 16.18
CA GLN A 47 -1.98 15.49 15.87
C GLN A 47 -2.87 16.53 15.18
N CYS A 48 -3.67 16.13 14.19
CA CYS A 48 -4.60 17.03 13.53
C CYS A 48 -5.66 17.58 14.49
N ASP A 49 -6.13 16.76 15.45
CA ASP A 49 -7.08 17.19 16.46
C ASP A 49 -6.54 18.34 17.31
N GLN A 50 -5.26 18.26 17.68
CA GLN A 50 -4.51 19.29 18.39
C GLN A 50 -4.27 20.53 17.52
N LEU A 51 -3.79 20.35 16.28
CA LEU A 51 -3.50 21.43 15.32
C LEU A 51 -4.72 22.29 15.01
N TYR A 52 -5.91 21.69 14.93
CA TYR A 52 -7.14 22.35 14.52
C TYR A 52 -8.10 22.64 15.68
N THR A 53 -7.60 22.67 16.92
CA THR A 53 -8.42 22.83 18.15
C THR A 53 -9.25 24.11 18.15
N GLU A 54 -8.73 25.21 17.61
CA GLU A 54 -9.38 26.53 17.66
C GLU A 54 -10.38 26.76 16.50
N LEU A 55 -10.47 25.85 15.54
CA LEU A 55 -11.41 25.96 14.43
C LEU A 55 -12.81 25.55 14.85
N ASP A 56 -13.81 26.10 14.15
CA ASP A 56 -15.17 25.60 14.31
C ASP A 56 -15.25 24.12 13.90
N PRO A 57 -16.18 23.34 14.49
CA PRO A 57 -16.22 21.90 14.26
C PRO A 57 -16.34 21.51 12.79
N HIS A 58 -17.01 22.31 11.95
CA HIS A 58 -17.18 21.98 10.54
C HIS A 58 -15.87 22.17 9.78
N THR A 59 -15.23 23.33 9.91
CA THR A 59 -13.93 23.59 9.26
C THR A 59 -12.84 22.65 9.76
N LYS A 60 -12.82 22.35 11.07
CA LYS A 60 -11.90 21.36 11.65
C LYS A 60 -11.98 20.02 10.93
N TRP A 61 -13.18 19.50 10.71
CA TRP A 61 -13.38 18.23 10.02
C TRP A 61 -12.95 18.28 8.54
N GLU A 62 -13.20 19.38 7.84
CA GLU A 62 -12.74 19.54 6.45
C GLU A 62 -11.20 19.53 6.36
N MET A 63 -10.51 20.24 7.27
CA MET A 63 -9.05 20.24 7.32
C MET A 63 -8.48 18.85 7.60
N ILE A 64 -9.02 18.15 8.61
CA ILE A 64 -8.60 16.78 8.94
C ILE A 64 -8.75 15.84 7.74
N LYS A 65 -9.84 15.95 6.97
CA LYS A 65 -10.06 15.11 5.77
C LYS A 65 -9.03 15.38 4.68
N ILE A 66 -8.74 16.65 4.40
CA ILE A 66 -7.78 17.07 3.37
C ILE A 66 -6.40 16.51 3.73
N ASP A 67 -5.95 16.77 4.95
CA ASP A 67 -4.64 16.35 5.45
C ASP A 67 -4.49 14.84 5.50
N THR A 68 -5.53 14.13 5.94
CA THR A 68 -5.53 12.66 5.97
C THR A 68 -5.42 12.12 4.55
N SER A 69 -6.14 12.70 3.59
CA SER A 69 -6.07 12.27 2.19
C SER A 69 -4.66 12.48 1.61
N GLU A 70 -4.01 13.60 1.92
CA GLU A 70 -2.63 13.85 1.51
C GLU A 70 -1.65 12.86 2.17
N LYS A 71 -1.81 12.61 3.47
CA LYS A 71 -0.99 11.65 4.23
C LYS A 71 -1.09 10.25 3.64
N GLU A 72 -2.29 9.79 3.31
CA GLU A 72 -2.54 8.49 2.70
C GLU A 72 -1.92 8.40 1.30
N ALA A 73 -2.06 9.44 0.47
CA ALA A 73 -1.45 9.50 -0.85
C ALA A 73 0.08 9.39 -0.77
N ASN A 74 0.70 10.14 0.14
CA ASN A 74 2.13 10.10 0.38
C ASN A 74 2.61 8.74 0.91
N ASN A 75 1.88 8.13 1.84
CA ASN A 75 2.22 6.81 2.35
C ASN A 75 2.11 5.72 1.27
N SER A 76 1.08 5.78 0.43
CA SER A 76 0.91 4.86 -0.70
C SER A 76 2.07 4.98 -1.70
N ALA A 77 2.44 6.21 -2.05
CA ALA A 77 3.58 6.48 -2.92
C ALA A 77 4.89 5.93 -2.33
N ASN A 78 5.17 6.23 -1.06
CA ASN A 78 6.37 5.76 -0.35
C ASN A 78 6.41 4.24 -0.23
N THR A 79 5.29 3.59 0.10
CA THR A 79 5.20 2.14 0.17
C THR A 79 5.48 1.48 -1.18
N CYS A 80 4.97 2.06 -2.28
CA CYS A 80 5.25 1.57 -3.62
C CYS A 80 6.73 1.75 -4.01
N LEU A 81 7.32 2.89 -3.67
CA LEU A 81 8.75 3.15 -3.91
C LEU A 81 9.63 2.19 -3.11
N ASN A 82 9.34 1.98 -1.82
CA ASN A 82 10.07 1.07 -0.95
C ASN A 82 9.95 -0.38 -1.43
N LYS A 83 8.75 -0.85 -1.80
CA LYS A 83 8.57 -2.19 -2.39
C LYS A 83 9.41 -2.38 -3.66
N ARG A 84 9.47 -1.37 -4.53
CA ARG A 84 10.31 -1.41 -5.73
C ARG A 84 11.80 -1.42 -5.40
N LYS A 85 12.22 -0.63 -4.43
CA LYS A 85 13.61 -0.57 -3.95
C LYS A 85 14.04 -1.92 -3.36
N ASN A 86 13.28 -2.45 -2.41
CA ASN A 86 13.54 -3.74 -1.78
C ASN A 86 13.59 -4.86 -2.83
N ARG A 87 12.66 -4.86 -3.79
CA ARG A 87 12.68 -5.86 -4.88
C ARG A 87 13.93 -5.77 -5.75
N ARG A 88 14.49 -4.57 -5.96
CA ARG A 88 15.77 -4.41 -6.68
C ARG A 88 16.94 -4.98 -5.87
N GLU A 89 16.96 -4.72 -4.57
CA GLU A 89 18.00 -5.21 -3.67
C GLU A 89 17.96 -6.75 -3.58
N GLU A 90 16.78 -7.34 -3.41
CA GLU A 90 16.57 -8.79 -3.47
C GLU A 90 17.10 -9.39 -4.78
N LEU A 91 16.70 -8.83 -5.93
CA LEU A 91 17.17 -9.31 -7.23
C LEU A 91 18.68 -9.14 -7.41
N SER A 92 19.29 -8.13 -6.78
CA SER A 92 20.74 -7.96 -6.82
C SER A 92 21.44 -9.02 -5.98
N ALA A 93 21.01 -9.24 -4.74
CA ALA A 93 21.57 -10.25 -3.86
C ALA A 93 21.42 -11.66 -4.46
N GLU A 94 20.27 -11.95 -5.07
CA GLU A 94 20.04 -13.22 -5.76
C GLU A 94 20.92 -13.40 -7.01
N LEU A 95 21.26 -12.31 -7.72
CA LEU A 95 22.18 -12.37 -8.85
C LEU A 95 23.62 -12.58 -8.39
N ASP A 96 24.03 -11.90 -7.32
CA ASP A 96 25.36 -12.04 -6.74
C ASP A 96 25.60 -13.48 -6.25
N GLU A 97 24.57 -14.11 -5.68
CA GLU A 97 24.65 -15.52 -5.26
C GLU A 97 24.74 -16.48 -6.46
N LEU A 98 23.96 -16.24 -7.51
CA LEU A 98 24.04 -17.04 -8.74
C LEU A 98 25.40 -16.86 -9.44
N ASP A 99 25.94 -15.65 -9.47
CA ASP A 99 27.28 -15.37 -10.02
C ASP A 99 28.39 -16.10 -9.25
N ARG A 100 28.20 -16.38 -7.97
CA ARG A 100 29.13 -17.22 -7.18
C ARG A 100 28.99 -18.72 -7.47
N MET A 101 27.79 -19.19 -7.80
CA MET A 101 27.52 -20.61 -8.08
C MET A 101 27.89 -21.03 -9.51
N LEU A 102 27.78 -20.12 -10.48
CA LEU A 102 28.04 -20.41 -11.90
C LEU A 102 29.46 -20.95 -12.20
N PRO A 103 30.55 -20.45 -11.58
CA PRO A 103 31.89 -21.02 -11.77
C PRO A 103 32.04 -22.45 -11.24
N SER A 104 31.23 -22.84 -10.26
CA SER A 104 31.30 -24.17 -9.64
C SER A 104 30.59 -25.25 -10.45
N ASP A 105 29.60 -24.87 -11.28
CA ASP A 105 28.89 -25.80 -12.17
C ASP A 105 28.55 -25.11 -13.52
N PRO A 106 29.53 -25.00 -14.44
CA PRO A 106 29.38 -24.24 -15.68
C PRO A 106 28.34 -24.80 -16.67
N ASN A 107 27.94 -26.07 -16.51
CA ASN A 107 26.98 -26.73 -17.38
C ASN A 107 25.57 -26.76 -16.78
N ASN A 108 25.34 -26.09 -15.65
CA ASN A 108 24.04 -26.02 -15.02
C ASN A 108 23.09 -25.09 -15.80
N LEU A 109 22.41 -25.66 -16.80
CA LEU A 109 21.50 -24.96 -17.69
C LEU A 109 20.38 -24.24 -16.92
N GLU A 110 19.89 -24.83 -15.83
CA GLU A 110 18.83 -24.27 -15.00
C GLU A 110 19.29 -23.01 -14.26
N THR A 111 20.49 -23.06 -13.68
CA THR A 111 21.12 -21.91 -12.99
C THR A 111 21.39 -20.77 -13.98
N HIS A 112 21.85 -21.08 -15.19
CA HIS A 112 22.03 -20.10 -16.26
C HIS A 112 20.71 -19.46 -16.71
N GLN A 113 19.65 -20.24 -16.91
CA GLN A 113 18.32 -19.72 -17.27
C GLN A 113 17.75 -18.82 -16.18
N LYS A 114 17.88 -19.24 -14.92
CA LYS A 114 17.45 -18.46 -13.74
C LYS A 114 18.20 -17.15 -13.63
N TYR A 115 19.51 -17.15 -13.88
CA TYR A 115 20.34 -15.96 -13.92
C TYR A 115 19.89 -14.98 -15.00
N GLN A 116 19.73 -15.44 -16.25
CA GLN A 116 19.29 -14.60 -17.37
C GLN A 116 17.89 -14.00 -17.12
N TRP A 117 16.96 -14.80 -16.59
CA TRP A 117 15.63 -14.34 -16.22
C TRP A 117 15.67 -13.23 -15.16
N LYS A 118 16.44 -13.43 -14.09
CA LYS A 118 16.56 -12.44 -13.00
C LYS A 118 17.27 -11.17 -13.47
N LYS A 119 18.30 -11.29 -14.30
CA LYS A 119 18.99 -10.15 -14.93
C LYS A 119 18.06 -9.35 -15.83
N GLY A 120 17.25 -10.03 -16.65
CA GLY A 120 16.21 -9.41 -17.47
C GLY A 120 15.15 -8.69 -16.62
N SER A 121 14.67 -9.34 -15.56
CA SER A 121 13.69 -8.78 -14.61
C SER A 121 14.20 -7.52 -13.92
N ARG A 122 15.48 -7.52 -13.49
CA ARG A 122 16.13 -6.34 -12.89
C ARG A 122 16.21 -5.18 -13.90
N ASN A 123 16.65 -5.46 -15.12
CA ASN A 123 16.75 -4.45 -16.18
C ASN A 123 15.38 -3.87 -16.59
N TYR A 124 14.32 -4.68 -16.56
CA TYR A 124 12.95 -4.21 -16.77
C TYR A 124 12.51 -3.21 -15.70
N ILE A 125 12.84 -3.45 -14.43
CA ILE A 125 12.54 -2.50 -13.35
C ILE A 125 13.29 -1.17 -13.55
N TYR A 126 14.56 -1.23 -13.99
CA TYR A 126 15.36 -0.02 -14.29
C TYR A 126 14.78 0.78 -15.46
N SER A 127 14.45 0.12 -16.58
CA SER A 127 13.93 0.80 -17.77
C SER A 127 12.56 1.45 -17.54
N ARG A 128 11.73 0.86 -16.68
CA ARG A 128 10.44 1.43 -16.31
C ARG A 128 10.56 2.67 -15.43
N ASN A 129 11.60 2.76 -14.59
CA ASN A 129 11.83 3.94 -13.75
C ASN A 129 12.42 5.12 -14.54
N ALA A 130 13.27 4.85 -15.54
CA ALA A 130 13.84 5.90 -16.40
C ALA A 130 12.77 6.69 -17.17
N ARG A 131 11.64 6.06 -17.53
CA ARG A 131 10.52 6.71 -18.25
C ARG A 131 9.65 7.62 -17.39
N VAL A 132 9.78 7.57 -16.07
CA VAL A 132 8.97 8.38 -15.12
C VAL A 132 9.71 9.66 -14.71
N SER A 133 10.99 9.80 -15.09
CA SER A 133 11.86 10.92 -14.71
C SER A 133 12.07 11.96 -15.82
N THR A 134 11.33 11.84 -16.93
CA THR A 134 11.27 12.76 -18.09
C THR A 134 9.85 13.24 -18.26
#